data_AF-A0A485M5G2-F1
#
_entry.id   AF-A0A485M5G2-F1
#
_cell.length_a   1.000
_cell.length_b   1.000
_cell.length_c   1.000
_cell.angle_alpha   90.00
_cell.angle_beta   90.00
_cell.angle_gamma   90.00
#
_symmetry.space_group_name_H-M   'P 1'
#
loop_
_entity.id
_entity.type
_entity.pdbx_description
1 polymer ?
#
loop_
_entity_poly.entity_id
_entity_poly.type
_entity_poly.pdbx_seq_one_letter_code
_entity_poly.pdbx_strand_id
1 'polypeptide(L)'
;MIPPLSPQTFRDGMKEAVTVPGAKGKVAFFTGCLANYVYPSTGRAVVEVLNKSGVSVLIPGEQHCCGAPLAINGIMDTAEQMARSHVDLFSGLKVDAVVVACGTCGESFKKKYVNLLNGTPGYAKKARELAAKTYDIAEFVRNVAPYDRQLLKEVNMKVTYHEPCHLGRGLGVTGEPLEIIGAVPGLDFVPLQEPDRCCGNAGTFNFTHYDVSYNILKHKLADIAGTGAEAVVTGCSACRMQLEEGIAREGLGKKVLHTTELLAMSLK
;
A
#
# COMPACT_ATOMS: atom_id res chain seq x y z
N MET A 1 11.06 -8.06 14.63
CA MET A 1 11.84 -6.82 14.48
C MET A 1 12.46 -6.80 13.08
N ILE A 2 11.95 -5.93 12.20
CA ILE A 2 12.28 -5.73 10.76
C ILE A 2 12.40 -7.02 9.92
N PRO A 3 11.43 -7.29 9.02
CA PRO A 3 11.55 -8.38 8.07
C PRO A 3 12.85 -8.24 7.25
N PRO A 4 13.51 -9.35 6.90
CA PRO A 4 14.77 -9.30 6.16
C PRO A 4 14.59 -8.53 4.85
N LEU A 5 15.60 -7.77 4.47
CA LEU A 5 15.63 -7.14 3.16
C LEU A 5 15.69 -8.21 2.08
N SER A 6 15.02 -7.96 0.96
CA SER A 6 15.07 -8.84 -0.18
C SER A 6 16.46 -8.81 -0.83
N PRO A 7 17.02 -9.97 -1.24
CA PRO A 7 18.29 -10.02 -1.96
C PRO A 7 18.31 -9.23 -3.27
N GLN A 8 17.13 -9.07 -3.89
CA GLN A 8 16.94 -8.26 -5.09
C GLN A 8 15.77 -7.31 -4.84
N THR A 9 15.98 -6.02 -5.06
CA THR A 9 14.88 -5.05 -4.91
C THR A 9 13.86 -5.21 -6.04
N PHE A 10 12.63 -4.76 -5.79
CA PHE A 10 11.61 -4.74 -6.84
C PHE A 10 12.06 -3.97 -8.09
N ARG A 11 12.63 -2.77 -7.90
CA ARG A 11 13.06 -1.91 -9.02
C ARG A 11 14.24 -2.49 -9.79
N ASP A 12 15.16 -3.21 -9.15
CA ASP A 12 16.27 -3.87 -9.85
C ASP A 12 15.78 -5.06 -10.71
N GLY A 13 14.71 -5.73 -10.27
CA GLY A 13 14.12 -6.88 -10.97
C GLY A 13 13.02 -6.53 -11.96
N MET A 14 12.68 -5.25 -12.15
CA MET A 14 11.56 -4.82 -12.98
C MET A 14 11.98 -3.78 -14.02
N LYS A 15 11.38 -3.82 -15.21
CA LYS A 15 11.61 -2.79 -16.24
C LYS A 15 11.01 -1.46 -15.77
N GLU A 16 11.70 -0.35 -16.04
CA GLU A 16 11.21 0.99 -15.74
C GLU A 16 9.86 1.27 -16.42
N ALA A 17 9.68 0.85 -17.66
CA ALA A 17 8.43 0.95 -18.40
C ALA A 17 7.91 -0.46 -18.74
N VAL A 18 6.71 -0.77 -18.24
CA VAL A 18 5.98 -2.00 -18.55
C VAL A 18 4.75 -1.63 -19.37
N THR A 19 4.82 -1.85 -20.68
CA THR A 19 3.79 -1.46 -21.64
C THR A 19 2.82 -2.60 -21.94
N VAL A 20 1.56 -2.25 -22.11
CA VAL A 20 0.51 -3.18 -22.56
C VAL A 20 0.06 -2.76 -23.96
N PRO A 21 0.03 -3.67 -24.96
CA PRO A 21 -0.52 -3.36 -26.28
C PRO A 21 -1.98 -2.90 -26.18
N GLY A 22 -2.31 -1.77 -26.81
CA GLY A 22 -3.67 -1.20 -26.73
C GLY A 22 -4.06 -0.70 -25.34
N ALA A 23 -3.09 -0.31 -24.49
CA ALA A 23 -3.35 0.18 -23.15
C ALA A 23 -4.40 1.29 -23.12
N LYS A 24 -5.34 1.18 -22.18
CA LYS A 24 -6.42 2.14 -21.94
C LYS A 24 -5.96 3.34 -21.11
N GLY A 25 -4.80 3.24 -20.48
CA GLY A 25 -4.19 4.30 -19.69
C GLY A 25 -2.74 3.98 -19.32
N LYS A 26 -2.05 4.98 -18.78
CA LYS A 26 -0.67 4.88 -18.30
C LYS A 26 -0.55 5.53 -16.93
N VAL A 27 -0.03 4.79 -15.97
CA VAL A 27 0.19 5.29 -14.60
C VAL A 27 1.65 5.27 -14.21
N ALA A 28 2.03 6.13 -13.26
CA ALA A 28 3.29 6.01 -12.55
C ALA A 28 3.07 5.23 -11.24
N PHE A 29 3.89 4.21 -10.97
CA PHE A 29 3.83 3.47 -9.71
C PHE A 29 4.88 4.01 -8.73
N PHE A 30 4.41 4.58 -7.63
CA PHE A 30 5.25 4.88 -6.48
C PHE A 30 5.42 3.63 -5.62
N THR A 31 6.62 3.05 -5.66
CA THR A 31 6.91 1.75 -5.03
C THR A 31 7.05 1.88 -3.51
N GLY A 32 7.46 3.06 -3.04
CA GLY A 32 7.83 3.27 -1.65
C GLY A 32 9.01 2.41 -1.20
N CYS A 33 9.36 2.50 0.09
CA CYS A 33 10.49 1.73 0.62
C CYS A 33 10.15 0.24 0.81
N LEU A 34 9.00 -0.08 1.39
CA LEU A 34 8.69 -1.46 1.78
C LEU A 34 8.40 -2.36 0.59
N ALA A 35 7.60 -1.95 -0.41
CA ALA A 35 7.41 -2.80 -1.59
C ALA A 35 8.69 -2.92 -2.43
N ASN A 36 9.62 -1.96 -2.33
CA ASN A 36 10.90 -2.04 -3.02
C ASN A 36 11.90 -2.99 -2.34
N TYR A 37 12.11 -2.84 -1.04
CA TYR A 37 13.20 -3.49 -0.32
C TYR A 37 12.77 -4.69 0.53
N VAL A 38 11.50 -4.79 0.91
CA VAL A 38 11.03 -5.81 1.89
C VAL A 38 10.01 -6.75 1.26
N TYR A 39 9.04 -6.21 0.51
CA TYR A 39 7.98 -6.96 -0.15
C TYR A 39 7.96 -6.77 -1.68
N PRO A 40 9.01 -7.16 -2.42
CA PRO A 40 8.97 -7.09 -3.89
C PRO A 40 7.82 -7.85 -4.55
N SER A 41 7.27 -8.86 -3.86
CA SER A 41 6.04 -9.55 -4.29
C SER A 41 4.86 -8.59 -4.43
N THR A 42 4.72 -7.63 -3.51
CA THR A 42 3.65 -6.62 -3.57
C THR A 42 3.84 -5.70 -4.77
N GLY A 43 5.08 -5.27 -5.05
CA GLY A 43 5.38 -4.46 -6.24
C GLY A 43 5.06 -5.19 -7.54
N ARG A 44 5.43 -6.48 -7.64
CA ARG A 44 5.10 -7.34 -8.80
C ARG A 44 3.59 -7.51 -8.97
N ALA A 45 2.87 -7.78 -7.88
CA ALA A 45 1.41 -7.92 -7.91
C ALA A 45 0.72 -6.63 -8.39
N VAL A 46 1.21 -5.45 -7.98
CA VAL A 46 0.70 -4.15 -8.45
C VAL A 46 0.84 -4.02 -9.97
N VAL A 47 2.02 -4.31 -10.52
CA VAL A 47 2.23 -4.24 -11.97
C VAL A 47 1.35 -5.24 -12.71
N GLU A 48 1.26 -6.48 -12.22
CA GLU A 48 0.43 -7.53 -12.82
C GLU A 48 -1.04 -7.14 -12.87
N VAL A 49 -1.61 -6.69 -11.74
CA VAL A 49 -3.01 -6.27 -11.65
C VAL A 49 -3.28 -5.08 -12.57
N LEU A 50 -2.40 -4.08 -12.60
CA LEU A 50 -2.55 -2.92 -13.48
C LEU A 50 -2.49 -3.34 -14.96
N ASN A 51 -1.55 -4.20 -15.34
CA ASN A 51 -1.44 -4.69 -16.71
C ASN A 51 -2.65 -5.52 -17.15
N LYS A 52 -3.16 -6.40 -16.27
CA LYS A 52 -4.39 -7.17 -16.50
C LYS A 52 -5.64 -6.28 -16.57
N SER A 53 -5.58 -5.09 -15.96
CA SER A 53 -6.59 -4.04 -16.11
C SER A 53 -6.39 -3.19 -17.39
N GLY A 54 -5.44 -3.55 -18.25
CA GLY A 54 -5.14 -2.83 -19.51
C GLY A 54 -4.37 -1.53 -19.33
N VAL A 55 -3.65 -1.37 -18.21
CA VAL A 55 -2.92 -0.14 -17.87
C VAL A 55 -1.41 -0.37 -18.00
N SER A 56 -0.73 0.52 -18.72
CA SER A 56 0.73 0.54 -18.78
C SER A 56 1.31 1.21 -17.53
N VAL A 57 2.46 0.73 -17.05
CA VAL A 57 3.06 1.19 -15.80
C VAL A 57 4.45 1.78 -16.07
N LEU A 58 4.67 2.99 -15.57
CA LEU A 58 5.97 3.64 -15.47
C LEU A 58 6.45 3.58 -14.02
N ILE A 59 7.68 3.14 -13.78
CA ILE A 59 8.26 2.94 -12.45
C ILE A 59 9.53 3.79 -12.38
N PRO A 60 9.42 5.10 -12.13
CA PRO A 60 10.57 5.99 -12.16
C PRO A 60 11.66 5.52 -11.20
N GLY A 61 12.94 5.54 -11.61
CA GLY A 61 14.05 5.05 -10.79
C GLY A 61 14.35 5.93 -9.58
N GLU A 62 14.15 7.24 -9.69
CA GLU A 62 14.62 8.27 -8.75
C GLU A 62 13.69 8.52 -7.54
N GLN A 63 12.94 7.50 -7.12
CA GLN A 63 12.07 7.58 -5.93
C GLN A 63 12.81 7.16 -4.66
N HIS A 64 12.44 7.77 -3.54
CA HIS A 64 12.88 7.42 -2.19
C HIS A 64 11.69 7.15 -1.26
N CYS A 65 11.92 7.00 0.05
CA CYS A 65 10.84 6.88 1.03
C CYS A 65 9.86 8.06 0.90
N CYS A 66 8.58 7.87 1.24
CA CYS A 66 7.59 8.94 1.19
C CYS A 66 7.82 10.05 2.23
N GLY A 67 8.74 9.87 3.19
CA GLY A 67 9.06 10.87 4.21
C GLY A 67 8.10 10.90 5.41
N ALA A 68 7.07 10.05 5.43
CA ALA A 68 6.11 10.00 6.55
C ALA A 68 6.77 9.81 7.92
N PRO A 69 7.76 8.92 8.11
CA PRO A 69 8.46 8.82 9.39
C PRO A 69 9.09 10.14 9.84
N LEU A 70 9.74 10.89 8.93
CA LEU A 70 10.39 12.16 9.28
C LEU A 70 9.36 13.20 9.71
N ALA A 71 8.28 13.34 8.95
CA ALA A 71 7.20 14.28 9.26
C ALA A 71 6.54 13.97 10.62
N ILE A 72 6.30 12.69 10.92
CA ILE A 72 5.68 12.27 12.21
C ILE A 72 6.60 12.58 13.40
N ASN A 73 7.92 12.52 13.22
CA ASN A 73 8.90 12.83 14.27
C ASN A 73 9.35 14.30 14.28
N GLY A 74 8.68 15.19 13.55
CA GLY A 74 8.96 16.62 13.54
C GLY A 74 10.21 17.05 12.78
N ILE A 75 10.82 16.16 11.97
CA ILE A 75 11.96 16.48 11.09
C ILE A 75 11.41 17.10 9.79
N MET A 76 10.86 18.31 9.92
CA MET A 76 10.03 18.93 8.89
C MET A 76 10.81 19.39 7.66
N ASP A 77 12.01 19.95 7.84
CA ASP A 77 12.83 20.46 6.73
C ASP A 77 13.18 19.34 5.74
N THR A 78 13.62 18.18 6.25
CA THR A 78 13.92 17.02 5.40
C THR A 78 12.66 16.42 4.80
N ALA A 79 11.56 16.38 5.55
CA ALA A 79 10.27 15.92 5.02
C ALA A 79 9.78 16.82 3.87
N GLU A 80 9.95 18.14 3.97
CA GLU A 80 9.63 19.10 2.91
C GLU A 80 10.53 18.87 1.68
N GLN A 81 11.85 18.72 1.87
CA GLN A 81 12.79 18.43 0.77
C GLN A 81 12.42 17.15 0.02
N MET A 82 12.07 16.08 0.75
CA MET A 82 11.61 14.82 0.15
C MET A 82 10.27 14.99 -0.58
N ALA A 83 9.33 15.78 -0.03
CA ALA A 83 8.08 16.10 -0.70
C ALA A 83 8.33 16.87 -2.01
N ARG A 84 9.24 17.86 -2.02
CA ARG A 84 9.62 18.62 -3.23
C ARG A 84 10.19 17.71 -4.30
N SER A 85 11.14 16.85 -3.94
CA SER A 85 11.77 15.87 -4.84
C SER A 85 10.72 14.99 -5.53
N HIS A 86 9.78 14.41 -4.76
CA HIS A 86 8.70 13.62 -5.34
C HIS A 86 7.72 14.45 -6.17
N VAL A 87 7.37 15.66 -5.74
CA VAL A 87 6.50 16.53 -6.53
C VAL A 87 7.12 16.86 -7.88
N ASP A 88 8.40 17.19 -7.94
CA ASP A 88 9.08 17.46 -9.20
C ASP A 88 9.16 16.22 -10.09
N LEU A 89 9.53 15.07 -9.52
CA LEU A 89 9.57 13.79 -10.24
C LEU A 89 8.20 13.44 -10.84
N PHE A 90 7.18 13.27 -10.01
CA PHE A 90 5.87 12.74 -10.45
C PHE A 90 5.01 13.76 -11.21
N SER A 91 5.23 15.06 -11.02
CA SER A 91 4.56 16.08 -11.84
C SER A 91 5.17 16.20 -13.23
N GLY A 92 6.46 15.87 -13.39
CA GLY A 92 7.13 15.86 -14.70
C GLY A 92 6.76 14.69 -15.61
N LEU A 93 6.12 13.64 -15.06
CA LEU A 93 5.76 12.44 -15.83
C LEU A 93 4.48 12.64 -16.65
N LYS A 94 4.54 12.21 -17.92
CA LYS A 94 3.37 12.08 -18.80
C LYS A 94 2.62 10.79 -18.51
N VAL A 95 1.79 10.82 -17.46
CA VAL A 95 0.94 9.73 -16.97
C VAL A 95 -0.41 10.27 -16.52
N ASP A 96 -1.44 9.43 -16.59
CA ASP A 96 -2.83 9.77 -16.24
C ASP A 96 -3.03 9.80 -14.72
N ALA A 97 -2.32 8.94 -14.00
CA ALA A 97 -2.39 8.84 -12.54
C ALA A 97 -1.07 8.39 -11.91
N VAL A 98 -0.94 8.61 -10.61
CA VAL A 98 0.07 8.01 -9.75
C VAL A 98 -0.62 6.98 -8.85
N VAL A 99 -0.09 5.77 -8.82
CA VAL A 99 -0.62 4.69 -7.98
C VAL A 99 0.35 4.43 -6.83
N VAL A 100 -0.19 4.24 -5.64
CA VAL A 100 0.53 3.78 -4.44
C VAL A 100 -0.04 2.45 -3.95
N ALA A 101 0.75 1.67 -3.23
CA ALA A 101 0.30 0.40 -2.63
C ALA A 101 0.50 0.38 -1.10
N CYS A 102 0.34 1.53 -0.46
CA CYS A 102 0.48 1.67 0.97
C CYS A 102 -0.29 2.89 1.45
N GLY A 103 -1.26 2.69 2.35
CA GLY A 103 -2.06 3.79 2.93
C GLY A 103 -1.23 4.97 3.47
N THR A 104 -0.12 4.71 4.16
CA THR A 104 0.79 5.77 4.65
C THR A 104 1.41 6.58 3.51
N CYS A 105 1.83 5.92 2.44
CA CYS A 105 2.38 6.59 1.26
C CYS A 105 1.29 7.39 0.54
N GLY A 106 0.08 6.84 0.40
CA GLY A 106 -1.06 7.53 -0.20
C GLY A 106 -1.46 8.77 0.58
N GLU A 107 -1.56 8.69 1.91
CA GLU A 107 -1.84 9.87 2.74
C GLU A 107 -0.72 10.92 2.64
N SER A 108 0.54 10.48 2.49
CA SER A 108 1.65 11.40 2.26
C SER A 108 1.47 12.19 0.98
N PHE A 109 1.20 11.53 -0.14
CA PHE A 109 0.98 12.19 -1.43
C PHE A 109 -0.29 13.04 -1.45
N LYS A 110 -1.42 12.52 -0.95
CA LYS A 110 -2.74 13.19 -1.05
C LYS A 110 -2.90 14.32 -0.03
N LYS A 111 -2.24 14.27 1.13
CA LYS A 111 -2.44 15.23 2.22
C LYS A 111 -1.14 15.86 2.72
N LYS A 112 -0.14 15.05 3.10
CA LYS A 112 1.05 15.60 3.79
C LYS A 112 1.88 16.49 2.88
N TYR A 113 2.10 16.10 1.62
CA TYR A 113 2.86 16.91 0.65
C TYR A 113 2.16 18.24 0.37
N VAL A 114 0.82 18.24 0.28
CA VAL A 114 0.04 19.48 0.13
C VAL A 114 0.28 20.40 1.33
N ASN A 115 0.23 19.87 2.56
CA ASN A 115 0.43 20.65 3.77
C ASN A 115 1.87 21.17 3.91
N LEU A 116 2.86 20.29 3.70
CA LEU A 116 4.29 20.63 3.77
C LEU A 116 4.67 21.71 2.76
N LEU A 117 4.07 21.67 1.56
CA LEU A 117 4.46 22.54 0.44
C LEU A 117 3.52 23.72 0.22
N ASN A 118 2.53 23.93 1.10
CA ASN A 118 1.54 24.99 0.92
C ASN A 118 2.18 26.40 0.96
N GLY A 119 3.22 26.58 1.78
CA GLY A 119 3.99 27.82 1.89
C GLY A 119 5.19 27.92 0.93
N THR A 120 5.53 26.84 0.22
CA THR A 120 6.74 26.77 -0.61
C THR A 120 6.47 27.36 -2.01
N PRO A 121 7.17 28.44 -2.40
CA PRO A 121 6.95 29.11 -3.69
C PRO A 121 7.05 28.13 -4.87
N GLY A 122 6.04 28.12 -5.73
CA GLY A 122 5.99 27.27 -6.93
C GLY A 122 5.57 25.80 -6.70
N TYR A 123 5.40 25.34 -5.45
CA TYR A 123 5.04 23.94 -5.18
C TYR A 123 3.58 23.73 -4.75
N ALA A 124 2.94 24.70 -4.09
CA ALA A 124 1.59 24.52 -3.56
C ALA A 124 0.57 24.01 -4.62
N LYS A 125 0.62 24.56 -5.85
CA LYS A 125 -0.23 24.11 -6.97
C LYS A 125 0.15 22.70 -7.44
N LYS A 126 1.45 22.45 -7.69
CA LYS A 126 1.95 21.15 -8.14
C LYS A 126 1.61 20.02 -7.17
N ALA A 127 1.74 20.28 -5.86
CA ALA A 127 1.41 19.31 -4.81
C ALA A 127 -0.08 18.96 -4.82
N ARG A 128 -0.97 19.95 -4.98
CA ARG A 128 -2.43 19.71 -5.11
C ARG A 128 -2.79 18.95 -6.38
N GLU A 129 -2.17 19.29 -7.51
CA GLU A 129 -2.39 18.57 -8.78
C GLU A 129 -1.90 17.12 -8.69
N LEU A 130 -0.73 16.88 -8.09
CA LEU A 130 -0.22 15.55 -7.82
C LEU A 130 -1.16 14.76 -6.90
N ALA A 131 -1.62 15.37 -5.80
CA ALA A 131 -2.56 14.77 -4.88
C ALA A 131 -3.87 14.34 -5.58
N ALA A 132 -4.41 15.19 -6.45
CA ALA A 132 -5.65 14.93 -7.18
C ALA A 132 -5.54 13.75 -8.16
N LYS A 133 -4.35 13.46 -8.69
CA LYS A 133 -4.10 12.32 -9.57
C LYS A 133 -3.45 11.12 -8.86
N THR A 134 -3.35 11.13 -7.53
CA THR A 134 -2.78 10.02 -6.76
C THR A 134 -3.88 9.14 -6.17
N TYR A 135 -3.77 7.83 -6.39
CA TYR A 135 -4.74 6.83 -5.96
C TYR A 135 -4.07 5.71 -5.19
N ASP A 136 -4.76 5.18 -4.18
CA ASP A 136 -4.41 3.84 -3.69
C ASP A 136 -4.69 2.79 -4.78
N ILE A 137 -3.92 1.71 -4.82
CA ILE A 137 -4.10 0.65 -5.82
C ILE A 137 -5.50 0.04 -5.77
N ALA A 138 -6.09 -0.18 -4.59
CA ALA A 138 -7.44 -0.73 -4.49
C ALA A 138 -8.49 0.26 -4.99
N GLU A 139 -8.36 1.54 -4.63
CA GLU A 139 -9.19 2.64 -5.14
C GLU A 139 -9.10 2.72 -6.67
N PHE A 140 -7.89 2.64 -7.23
CA PHE A 140 -7.65 2.78 -8.65
C PHE A 140 -8.26 1.64 -9.48
N VAL A 141 -7.98 0.38 -9.10
CA VAL A 141 -8.43 -0.81 -9.86
C VAL A 141 -9.91 -1.11 -9.67
N ARG A 142 -10.57 -0.42 -8.73
CA ARG A 142 -12.00 -0.51 -8.53
C ARG A 142 -12.72 0.64 -9.24
N ASN A 143 -12.27 1.88 -9.05
CA ASN A 143 -13.02 3.07 -9.48
C ASN A 143 -12.56 3.68 -10.81
N VAL A 144 -11.28 3.50 -11.20
CA VAL A 144 -10.70 4.21 -12.36
C VAL A 144 -10.43 3.25 -13.53
N ALA A 145 -9.74 2.14 -13.26
CA ALA A 145 -9.45 1.12 -14.24
C ALA A 145 -9.86 -0.27 -13.72
N PRO A 146 -11.17 -0.58 -13.74
CA PRO A 146 -11.69 -1.87 -13.30
C PRO A 146 -10.99 -3.05 -13.97
N TYR A 147 -10.49 -3.99 -13.17
CA TYR A 147 -10.02 -5.27 -13.67
C TYR A 147 -11.21 -6.13 -14.14
N ASP A 148 -10.98 -7.02 -15.10
CA ASP A 148 -12.00 -7.94 -15.57
C ASP A 148 -12.19 -9.10 -14.59
N ARG A 149 -13.36 -9.17 -13.95
CA ARG A 149 -13.71 -10.23 -13.00
C ARG A 149 -13.81 -11.61 -13.64
N GLN A 150 -13.99 -11.70 -14.96
CA GLN A 150 -14.00 -12.99 -15.67
C GLN A 150 -12.61 -13.66 -15.73
N LEU A 151 -11.56 -12.85 -15.56
CA LEU A 151 -10.18 -13.32 -15.46
C LEU A 151 -9.86 -13.90 -14.09
N LEU A 152 -10.78 -13.85 -13.12
CA LEU A 152 -10.57 -14.44 -11.81
C LEU A 152 -10.67 -15.97 -11.87
N LYS A 153 -9.81 -16.63 -11.09
CA LYS A 153 -9.80 -18.06 -10.78
C LYS A 153 -9.94 -18.23 -9.27
N GLU A 154 -10.35 -19.42 -8.88
CA GLU A 154 -10.58 -19.75 -7.47
C GLU A 154 -9.31 -19.63 -6.63
N VAL A 155 -9.47 -19.05 -5.44
CA VAL A 155 -8.47 -19.05 -4.38
C VAL A 155 -9.16 -19.59 -3.12
N ASN A 156 -8.96 -20.88 -2.86
CA ASN A 156 -9.52 -21.56 -1.69
C ASN A 156 -8.68 -21.23 -0.46
N MET A 157 -9.05 -20.16 0.24
CA MET A 157 -8.38 -19.68 1.45
C MET A 157 -9.36 -18.94 2.34
N LYS A 158 -9.29 -19.17 3.66
CA LYS A 158 -10.00 -18.34 4.63
C LYS A 158 -9.17 -17.11 4.98
N VAL A 159 -9.73 -15.93 4.79
CA VAL A 159 -9.03 -14.67 5.02
C VAL A 159 -9.82 -13.71 5.91
N THR A 160 -9.09 -12.83 6.58
CA THR A 160 -9.65 -11.66 7.26
C THR A 160 -8.97 -10.39 6.77
N TYR A 161 -9.51 -9.22 7.08
CA TYR A 161 -8.99 -7.93 6.61
C TYR A 161 -8.70 -6.98 7.76
N HIS A 162 -7.48 -6.45 7.79
CA HIS A 162 -7.12 -5.32 8.63
C HIS A 162 -7.17 -4.03 7.82
N GLU A 163 -8.06 -3.13 8.20
CA GLU A 163 -8.21 -1.81 7.60
C GLU A 163 -7.10 -0.86 8.12
N PRO A 164 -6.16 -0.42 7.26
CA PRO A 164 -5.12 0.50 7.68
C PRO A 164 -5.69 1.88 8.01
N CYS A 165 -5.30 2.47 9.14
CA CYS A 165 -5.81 3.77 9.56
C CYS A 165 -5.56 4.90 8.54
N HIS A 166 -4.38 4.96 7.91
CA HIS A 166 -4.08 5.95 6.87
C HIS A 166 -4.81 5.66 5.55
N LEU A 167 -5.31 4.45 5.33
CA LEU A 167 -6.09 4.11 4.13
C LEU A 167 -7.57 4.44 4.35
N GLY A 168 -8.17 3.88 5.40
CA GLY A 168 -9.59 4.10 5.75
C GLY A 168 -9.85 5.52 6.26
N ARG A 169 -9.41 5.84 7.48
CA ARG A 169 -9.60 7.19 8.07
C ARG A 169 -8.84 8.28 7.30
N GLY A 170 -7.66 7.94 6.79
CA GLY A 170 -6.79 8.87 6.10
C GLY A 170 -7.24 9.18 4.67
N LEU A 171 -7.62 8.19 3.85
CA LEU A 171 -7.96 8.41 2.44
C LEU A 171 -9.43 8.16 2.11
N GLY A 172 -10.22 7.60 3.02
CA GLY A 172 -11.61 7.19 2.78
C GLY A 172 -11.75 5.86 2.05
N VAL A 173 -10.63 5.17 1.77
CA VAL A 173 -10.61 3.91 1.01
C VAL A 173 -10.90 2.77 1.99
N THR A 174 -12.14 2.30 1.98
CA THR A 174 -12.68 1.35 2.98
C THR A 174 -13.44 0.20 2.30
N GLY A 175 -14.34 0.54 1.36
CA GLY A 175 -15.12 -0.44 0.62
C GLY A 175 -14.32 -1.13 -0.49
N GLU A 176 -13.42 -0.41 -1.17
CA GLU A 176 -12.71 -0.92 -2.35
C GLU A 176 -11.86 -2.16 -2.06
N PRO A 177 -11.08 -2.24 -0.96
CA PRO A 177 -10.36 -3.46 -0.61
C PRO A 177 -11.31 -4.64 -0.33
N LEU A 178 -12.44 -4.39 0.33
CA LEU A 178 -13.43 -5.43 0.68
C LEU A 178 -14.17 -5.95 -0.55
N GLU A 179 -14.50 -5.08 -1.50
CA GLU A 179 -15.10 -5.47 -2.77
C GLU A 179 -14.14 -6.32 -3.61
N ILE A 180 -12.84 -6.00 -3.61
CA ILE A 180 -11.82 -6.82 -4.25
C ILE A 180 -11.75 -8.20 -3.59
N ILE A 181 -11.69 -8.26 -2.26
CA ILE A 181 -11.65 -9.53 -1.50
C ILE A 181 -12.89 -10.36 -1.79
N GLY A 182 -14.09 -9.77 -1.71
CA GLY A 182 -15.36 -10.45 -1.98
C GLY A 182 -15.59 -10.81 -3.45
N ALA A 183 -14.78 -10.30 -4.37
CA ALA A 183 -14.85 -10.67 -5.78
C ALA A 183 -14.09 -11.95 -6.12
N VAL A 184 -13.13 -12.38 -5.29
CA VAL A 184 -12.29 -13.56 -5.53
C VAL A 184 -13.10 -14.84 -5.33
N PRO A 185 -13.30 -15.66 -6.38
CA PRO A 185 -14.01 -16.93 -6.25
C PRO A 185 -13.31 -17.89 -5.27
N GLY A 186 -14.09 -18.66 -4.50
CA GLY A 186 -13.56 -19.67 -3.56
C GLY A 186 -13.00 -19.09 -2.25
N LEU A 187 -12.94 -17.77 -2.10
CA LEU A 187 -12.41 -17.12 -0.91
C LEU A 187 -13.45 -17.10 0.22
N ASP A 188 -13.06 -17.54 1.42
CA ASP A 188 -13.90 -17.49 2.62
C ASP A 188 -13.49 -16.27 3.48
N PHE A 189 -14.27 -15.19 3.38
CA PHE A 189 -13.98 -13.95 4.11
C PHE A 189 -14.67 -13.94 5.48
N VAL A 190 -13.87 -13.82 6.54
CA VAL A 190 -14.34 -13.68 7.92
C VAL A 190 -13.92 -12.31 8.46
N PRO A 191 -14.87 -11.41 8.79
CA PRO A 191 -14.53 -10.08 9.27
C PRO A 191 -13.90 -10.11 10.66
N LEU A 192 -12.99 -9.18 10.91
CA LEU A 192 -12.54 -8.84 12.26
C LEU A 192 -13.67 -8.17 13.05
N GLN A 193 -13.66 -8.28 14.37
CA GLN A 193 -14.59 -7.55 15.24
C GLN A 193 -14.31 -6.04 15.22
N GLU A 194 -13.03 -5.65 15.20
CA GLU A 194 -12.61 -4.25 15.19
C GLU A 194 -11.66 -3.97 14.01
N PRO A 195 -12.08 -4.09 12.74
CA PRO A 195 -11.19 -4.12 11.57
C PRO A 195 -10.26 -2.90 11.46
N ASP A 196 -10.75 -1.72 11.85
CA ASP A 196 -10.08 -0.42 11.79
C ASP A 196 -9.28 -0.08 13.06
N ARG A 197 -9.24 -0.97 14.06
CA ARG A 197 -8.37 -0.82 15.24
C ARG A 197 -6.90 -0.83 14.80
N CYS A 198 -6.15 0.15 15.31
CA CYS A 198 -4.75 0.34 14.98
C CYS A 198 -3.91 -0.93 15.23
N CYS A 199 -3.02 -1.26 14.29
CA CYS A 199 -2.06 -2.36 14.44
C CYS A 199 -0.89 -2.04 15.39
N GLY A 200 -0.72 -0.77 15.78
CA GLY A 200 0.36 -0.33 16.68
C GLY A 200 1.67 0.07 15.98
N ASN A 201 1.77 -0.02 14.65
CA ASN A 201 3.03 0.29 13.94
C ASN A 201 3.44 1.77 14.09
N ALA A 202 2.55 2.69 13.67
CA ALA A 202 2.73 4.15 13.67
C ALA A 202 4.12 4.65 13.20
N GLY A 203 4.66 4.04 12.14
CA GLY A 203 5.89 4.49 11.48
C GLY A 203 7.15 4.08 12.26
N THR A 204 7.58 4.93 13.19
CA THR A 204 8.73 4.69 14.07
C THR A 204 8.35 4.37 15.51
N PHE A 205 7.05 4.48 15.84
CA PHE A 205 6.57 4.28 17.20
C PHE A 205 6.84 2.87 17.71
N ASN A 206 6.64 1.84 16.89
CA ASN A 206 6.96 0.47 17.28
C ASN A 206 8.43 0.23 17.61
N PHE A 207 9.36 1.00 17.02
CA PHE A 207 10.79 0.92 17.33
C PHE A 207 11.15 1.68 18.60
N THR A 208 10.52 2.84 18.81
CA THR A 208 10.86 3.75 19.91
C THR A 208 10.10 3.46 21.20
N HIS A 209 8.91 2.86 21.10
CA HIS A 209 7.98 2.57 22.19
C HIS A 209 7.41 1.15 22.05
N TYR A 210 8.31 0.18 21.93
CA TYR A 210 7.97 -1.20 21.56
C TYR A 210 6.90 -1.82 22.45
N ASP A 211 7.03 -1.75 23.78
CA ASP A 211 6.07 -2.40 24.69
C ASP A 211 4.66 -1.82 24.57
N VAL A 212 4.55 -0.51 24.37
CA VAL A 212 3.26 0.17 24.16
C VAL A 212 2.67 -0.23 22.82
N SER A 213 3.48 -0.19 21.76
CA SER A 213 3.10 -0.62 20.41
C SER A 213 2.61 -2.07 20.40
N TYR A 214 3.33 -2.96 21.09
CA TYR A 214 3.00 -4.37 21.17
C TYR A 214 1.71 -4.61 21.95
N ASN A 215 1.48 -3.90 23.05
CA ASN A 215 0.22 -3.99 23.78
C ASN A 215 -0.98 -3.53 22.93
N ILE A 216 -0.82 -2.53 22.06
CA ILE A 216 -1.85 -2.17 21.08
C ILE A 216 -2.08 -3.32 20.09
N LEU A 217 -0.99 -3.88 19.54
CA LEU A 217 -1.02 -4.98 18.58
C LEU A 217 -1.71 -6.24 19.14
N LYS A 218 -1.52 -6.58 20.42
CA LYS A 218 -2.08 -7.78 21.04
C LYS A 218 -3.58 -7.95 20.84
N HIS A 219 -4.38 -6.89 20.97
CA HIS A 219 -5.82 -7.00 20.75
C HIS A 219 -6.14 -7.31 19.28
N LYS A 220 -5.39 -6.72 18.35
CA LYS A 220 -5.53 -7.01 16.92
C LYS A 220 -5.18 -8.48 16.63
N LEU A 221 -4.13 -9.01 17.27
CA LEU A 221 -3.76 -10.42 17.14
C LEU A 221 -4.81 -11.37 17.73
N ALA A 222 -5.41 -11.03 18.87
CA ALA A 222 -6.48 -11.82 19.48
C ALA A 222 -7.74 -11.87 18.58
N ASP A 223 -8.12 -10.73 18.01
CA ASP A 223 -9.23 -10.62 17.04
C ASP A 223 -8.93 -11.47 15.78
N ILE A 224 -7.73 -11.32 15.21
CA ILE A 224 -7.25 -12.14 14.09
C ILE A 224 -7.28 -13.64 14.42
N ALA A 225 -6.82 -14.04 15.61
CA ALA A 225 -6.84 -15.43 16.04
C ALA A 225 -8.27 -15.98 16.13
N GLY A 226 -9.21 -15.18 16.66
CA GLY A 226 -10.62 -15.54 16.79
C GLY A 226 -11.33 -15.81 15.47
N THR A 227 -10.90 -15.23 14.35
CA THR A 227 -11.50 -15.49 13.03
C THR A 227 -11.24 -16.89 12.47
N GLY A 228 -10.20 -17.58 12.97
CA GLY A 228 -9.72 -18.82 12.35
C GLY A 228 -9.18 -18.65 10.93
N ALA A 229 -8.94 -17.43 10.44
CA ALA A 229 -8.42 -17.17 9.11
C ALA A 229 -6.97 -17.67 8.95
N GLU A 230 -6.64 -18.12 7.74
CA GLU A 230 -5.31 -18.56 7.34
C GLU A 230 -4.40 -17.39 6.96
N ALA A 231 -5.00 -16.30 6.48
CA ALA A 231 -4.29 -15.07 6.14
C ALA A 231 -5.03 -13.81 6.59
N VAL A 232 -4.23 -12.78 6.92
CA VAL A 232 -4.70 -11.41 7.16
C VAL A 232 -4.32 -10.57 5.95
N VAL A 233 -5.30 -9.93 5.34
CA VAL A 233 -5.12 -9.04 4.18
C VAL A 233 -5.06 -7.60 4.66
N THR A 234 -4.19 -6.78 4.07
CA THR A 234 -4.06 -5.35 4.41
C THR A 234 -3.58 -4.52 3.22
N GLY A 235 -4.03 -3.27 3.10
CA GLY A 235 -3.62 -2.33 2.04
C GLY A 235 -2.40 -1.47 2.41
N CYS A 236 -1.60 -1.89 3.40
CA CYS A 236 -0.48 -1.09 3.89
C CYS A 236 0.71 -1.97 4.29
N SER A 237 1.83 -1.81 3.59
CA SER A 237 3.07 -2.54 3.90
C SER A 237 3.58 -2.28 5.33
N ALA A 238 3.34 -1.09 5.88
CA ALA A 238 3.73 -0.76 7.25
C ALA A 238 2.87 -1.51 8.29
N CYS A 239 1.57 -1.70 8.00
CA CYS A 239 0.71 -2.55 8.82
C CYS A 239 1.10 -4.02 8.66
N ARG A 240 1.41 -4.47 7.43
CA ARG A 240 1.90 -5.82 7.17
C ARG A 240 3.11 -6.17 8.03
N MET A 241 4.12 -5.31 8.05
CA MET A 241 5.33 -5.50 8.86
C MET A 241 5.04 -5.72 10.34
N GLN A 242 4.12 -4.93 10.91
CA GLN A 242 3.73 -5.04 12.32
C GLN A 242 2.89 -6.29 12.59
N LEU A 243 1.98 -6.64 11.68
CA LEU A 243 1.17 -7.85 11.81
C LEU A 243 2.01 -9.12 11.71
N GLU A 244 2.97 -9.17 10.76
CA GLU A 244 3.89 -10.29 10.61
C GLU A 244 4.75 -10.49 11.88
N GLU A 245 5.21 -9.40 12.49
CA GLU A 245 5.95 -9.45 13.75
C GLU A 245 5.13 -10.06 14.88
N GLY A 246 3.90 -9.59 15.08
CA GLY A 246 3.01 -10.11 16.11
C GLY A 246 2.60 -11.57 15.86
N ILE A 247 2.26 -11.92 14.62
CA ILE A 247 1.89 -13.28 14.24
C ILE A 247 3.04 -14.26 14.47
N ALA A 248 4.26 -13.88 14.13
CA ALA A 248 5.44 -14.70 14.37
C ALA A 248 5.72 -14.85 15.87
N ARG A 249 5.59 -13.76 16.63
CA ARG A 249 5.85 -13.75 18.07
C ARG A 249 4.85 -14.58 18.87
N GLU A 250 3.57 -14.55 18.49
CA GLU A 250 2.51 -15.34 19.13
C GLU A 250 2.35 -16.75 18.52
N GLY A 251 3.17 -17.13 17.55
CA GLY A 251 3.14 -18.47 16.95
C GLY A 251 1.84 -18.80 16.22
N LEU A 252 1.12 -17.81 15.68
CA LEU A 252 -0.23 -18.00 15.13
C LEU A 252 -0.27 -18.76 13.79
N GLY A 253 0.87 -18.92 13.12
CA GLY A 253 0.97 -19.67 11.87
C GLY A 253 0.18 -19.07 10.70
N LYS A 254 -0.12 -17.75 10.74
CA LYS A 254 -0.92 -17.05 9.72
C LYS A 254 -0.05 -16.34 8.71
N LYS A 255 -0.55 -16.16 7.49
CA LYS A 255 0.10 -15.31 6.47
C LYS A 255 -0.39 -13.87 6.58
N VAL A 256 0.42 -12.93 6.13
CA VAL A 256 -0.03 -11.54 5.90
C VAL A 256 0.17 -11.20 4.43
N LEU A 257 -0.91 -10.81 3.76
CA LEU A 257 -0.94 -10.54 2.32
C LEU A 257 -1.34 -9.09 2.07
N HIS A 258 -0.81 -8.51 1.00
CA HIS A 258 -1.36 -7.28 0.46
C HIS A 258 -2.67 -7.56 -0.30
N THR A 259 -3.65 -6.66 -0.27
CA THR A 259 -4.90 -6.79 -1.06
C THR A 259 -4.62 -7.09 -2.53
N THR A 260 -3.59 -6.45 -3.10
CA THR A 260 -3.17 -6.66 -4.48
C THR A 260 -2.50 -8.02 -4.72
N GLU A 261 -1.78 -8.58 -3.74
CA GLU A 261 -1.21 -9.92 -3.86
C GLU A 261 -2.31 -10.97 -3.90
N LEU A 262 -3.33 -10.82 -3.04
CA LEU A 262 -4.51 -11.69 -3.07
C LEU A 262 -5.23 -11.61 -4.42
N LEU A 263 -5.44 -10.40 -4.96
CA LEU A 263 -6.04 -10.23 -6.28
C LEU A 263 -5.19 -10.88 -7.38
N ALA A 264 -3.87 -10.66 -7.36
CA ALA A 264 -2.95 -11.27 -8.33
C ALA A 264 -2.99 -12.81 -8.27
N MET A 265 -3.08 -13.41 -7.08
CA MET A 265 -3.25 -14.87 -6.94
C MET A 265 -4.50 -15.38 -7.67
N SER A 266 -5.56 -14.57 -7.78
CA SER A 266 -6.80 -14.92 -8.46
C SER A 266 -6.77 -14.60 -9.95
N LEU A 267 -5.82 -13.86 -10.50
CA LEU A 267 -5.79 -13.58 -11.94
C LEU A 267 -5.30 -14.79 -12.76
N LYS A 268 -5.95 -15.04 -13.90
CA LYS A 268 -5.54 -16.00 -14.95
C LYS A 268 -4.50 -15.41 -15.88
#